data_AF-A0A1Q4UZX5-F1
#
_entry.id   AF-A0A1Q4UZX5-F1
#
_cell.length_a   1.000
_cell.length_b   1.000
_cell.length_c   1.000
_cell.angle_alpha   90.00
_cell.angle_beta   90.00
_cell.angle_gamma   90.00
#
_symmetry.space_group_name_H-M   'P 1'
#
loop_
_entity.id
_entity.type
_entity.pdbx_description
1 polymer ?
#
loop_
_entity_poly.entity_id
_entity_poly.type
_entity_poly.pdbx_seq_one_letter_code
_entity_poly.pdbx_strand_id
1 'polypeptide(L)'
;MDETASLSLACAEEPSLLSDRLTEWVRGRDIGERAAVAALIEEGDVLARADVRDLLVVENEAVVFCDWPRFEAQYRCVLVLDEGEDAFLTLVLATAFPRLVPLWKVEVLGDRRLVIVLRALARLAGSDSVAVGCRS
;
A
#
# COMPACT_ATOMS: atom_id res chain seq x y z
N MET A 1 14.40 12.03 -40.77
CA MET A 1 13.16 11.38 -41.25
C MET A 1 13.50 9.90 -41.41
N ASP A 2 13.27 9.02 -40.44
CA ASP A 2 12.14 8.93 -39.53
C ASP A 2 12.57 8.96 -38.05
N GLU A 3 11.89 9.80 -37.29
CA GLU A 3 12.06 10.06 -35.86
C GLU A 3 10.68 9.85 -35.20
N THR A 4 10.12 8.64 -35.30
CA THR A 4 8.77 8.34 -34.75
C THR A 4 8.56 6.85 -34.46
N ALA A 5 9.57 6.17 -33.88
CA ALA A 5 9.42 4.80 -33.40
C ALA A 5 9.82 4.60 -31.92
N SER A 6 9.87 5.68 -31.13
CA SER A 6 10.34 5.64 -29.73
C SER A 6 9.26 5.96 -28.68
N LEU A 7 7.97 5.92 -29.02
CA LEU A 7 6.91 6.26 -28.07
C LEU A 7 5.71 5.30 -28.16
N SER A 8 5.86 4.05 -27.71
CA SER A 8 4.72 3.26 -27.19
C SER A 8 5.15 1.92 -26.55
N LEU A 9 6.02 1.97 -25.53
CA LEU A 9 6.31 0.81 -24.68
C LEU A 9 6.31 1.22 -23.20
N ALA A 10 5.39 2.10 -22.82
CA ALA A 10 4.83 2.07 -21.46
C ALA A 10 3.92 0.83 -21.36
N CYS A 11 4.54 -0.34 -21.53
CA CYS A 11 3.93 -1.63 -21.39
C CYS A 11 3.50 -1.69 -19.92
N ALA A 12 2.21 -1.88 -19.67
CA ALA A 12 1.64 -2.02 -18.35
C ALA A 12 2.53 -2.93 -17.49
N GLU A 13 3.31 -2.34 -16.60
CA GLU A 13 4.19 -3.08 -15.71
C GLU A 13 3.28 -3.94 -14.84
N GLU A 14 3.39 -5.25 -15.00
CA GLU A 14 2.47 -6.19 -14.35
C GLU A 14 2.54 -5.98 -12.83
N PRO A 15 1.40 -5.91 -12.12
CA PRO A 15 1.35 -5.68 -10.67
C PRO A 15 2.21 -6.65 -9.86
N SER A 16 2.48 -7.85 -10.40
CA SER A 16 3.38 -8.86 -9.86
C SER A 16 4.82 -8.36 -9.74
N LEU A 17 5.36 -7.67 -10.76
CA LEU A 17 6.74 -7.19 -10.77
C LEU A 17 6.98 -6.10 -9.72
N LEU A 18 6.04 -5.16 -9.59
CA LEU A 18 6.12 -4.13 -8.56
C LEU A 18 6.03 -4.74 -7.16
N SER A 19 5.10 -5.68 -6.96
CA SER A 19 4.90 -6.34 -5.67
C SER A 19 6.15 -7.12 -5.23
N ASP A 20 6.81 -7.81 -6.15
CA ASP A 20 8.05 -8.54 -5.89
C ASP A 20 9.18 -7.58 -5.48
N ARG A 21 9.33 -6.47 -6.20
CA ARG A 21 10.39 -5.49 -5.92
C ARG A 21 10.16 -4.75 -4.60
N LEU A 22 8.91 -4.40 -4.27
CA LEU A 22 8.56 -3.85 -2.96
C LEU A 22 8.78 -4.87 -1.83
N THR A 23 8.49 -6.14 -2.07
CA THR A 23 8.75 -7.22 -1.12
C THR A 23 10.25 -7.36 -0.85
N GLU A 24 11.10 -7.27 -1.87
CA GLU A 24 12.55 -7.31 -1.69
C GLU A 24 13.04 -6.07 -0.92
N TRP A 25 12.61 -4.88 -1.34
CA TRP A 25 12.98 -3.63 -0.68
C TRP A 25 12.64 -3.64 0.82
N VAL A 26 11.46 -4.12 1.19
CA VAL A 26 10.97 -4.01 2.57
C VAL A 26 11.67 -4.98 3.54
N ARG A 27 12.39 -6.01 3.06
CA ARG A 27 13.10 -6.98 3.92
C ARG A 27 14.08 -6.32 4.88
N GLY A 28 14.74 -5.25 4.45
CA GLY A 28 15.72 -4.49 5.25
C GLY A 28 15.11 -3.36 6.10
N ARG A 29 13.78 -3.19 6.08
CA ARG A 29 13.07 -2.08 6.74
C ARG A 29 12.54 -2.48 8.11
N ASP A 30 12.02 -1.53 8.87
CA ASP A 30 11.41 -1.83 10.18
C ASP A 30 10.10 -2.64 10.03
N ILE A 31 9.61 -3.14 11.17
CA ILE A 31 8.45 -4.03 11.21
C ILE A 31 7.15 -3.34 10.74
N GLY A 32 7.04 -2.03 10.93
CA GLY A 32 5.90 -1.24 10.53
C GLY A 32 5.83 -1.05 9.02
N GLU A 33 6.95 -0.74 8.39
CA GLU A 33 7.06 -0.68 6.93
C GLU A 33 6.79 -2.06 6.30
N ARG A 34 7.35 -3.13 6.86
CA ARG A 34 7.06 -4.51 6.40
C ARG A 34 5.58 -4.84 6.46
N ALA A 35 4.92 -4.50 7.57
CA ALA A 35 3.49 -4.73 7.73
C ALA A 35 2.65 -3.90 6.74
N ALA A 36 3.02 -2.65 6.49
CA ALA A 36 2.31 -1.76 5.59
C ALA A 36 2.40 -2.24 4.13
N VAL A 37 3.60 -2.58 3.66
CA VAL A 37 3.81 -3.10 2.30
C VAL A 37 3.06 -4.40 2.09
N ALA A 38 3.12 -5.33 3.07
CA ALA A 38 2.36 -6.56 2.99
C ALA A 38 0.85 -6.31 2.88
N ALA A 39 0.31 -5.32 3.61
CA ALA A 39 -1.10 -4.96 3.53
C ALA A 39 -1.48 -4.40 2.14
N LEU A 40 -0.66 -3.53 1.57
CA LEU A 40 -0.91 -2.97 0.23
C LEU A 40 -0.89 -4.03 -0.87
N ILE A 41 0.09 -4.95 -0.81
CA ILE A 41 0.19 -6.06 -1.77
C ILE A 41 -1.01 -7.00 -1.62
N GLU A 42 -1.42 -7.31 -0.40
CA GLU A 42 -2.55 -8.19 -0.11
C GLU A 42 -3.90 -7.58 -0.54
N GLU A 43 -4.06 -6.26 -0.42
CA GLU A 43 -5.26 -5.56 -0.89
C GLU A 43 -5.27 -5.44 -2.41
N GLY A 44 -4.14 -5.18 -3.06
CA GLY A 44 -3.93 -5.31 -4.50
C GLY A 44 -4.65 -4.27 -5.37
N ASP A 45 -5.94 -3.98 -5.13
CA ASP A 45 -6.75 -3.08 -5.95
C ASP A 45 -6.27 -1.63 -5.81
N VAL A 46 -6.03 -1.17 -4.59
CA VAL A 46 -5.46 0.14 -4.28
C VAL A 46 -4.06 0.26 -4.85
N LEU A 47 -3.22 -0.77 -4.71
CA LEU A 47 -1.85 -0.77 -5.25
C LEU A 47 -1.82 -0.83 -6.79
N ALA A 48 -2.83 -1.43 -7.43
CA ALA A 48 -2.93 -1.49 -8.88
C ALA A 48 -3.26 -0.13 -9.51
N ARG A 49 -3.88 0.79 -8.75
CA ARG A 49 -4.22 2.13 -9.25
C ARG A 49 -2.96 2.94 -9.57
N ALA A 50 -2.95 3.57 -10.75
CA ALA A 50 -1.79 4.35 -11.20
C ALA A 50 -1.57 5.61 -10.33
N ASP A 51 -2.66 6.32 -9.98
CA ASP A 51 -2.60 7.53 -9.14
C ASP A 51 -2.01 7.26 -7.74
N VAL A 52 -2.33 6.11 -7.15
CA VAL A 52 -1.74 5.63 -5.89
C VAL A 52 -0.26 5.34 -6.07
N ARG A 53 0.13 4.62 -7.13
CA ARG A 53 1.53 4.28 -7.40
C ARG A 53 2.39 5.50 -7.65
N ASP A 54 1.92 6.44 -8.47
CA ASP A 54 2.64 7.68 -8.78
C ASP A 54 2.90 8.51 -7.51
N LEU A 55 1.96 8.48 -6.56
CA LEU A 55 2.08 9.21 -5.31
C LEU A 55 2.87 8.47 -4.23
N LEU A 56 2.74 7.16 -4.12
CA LEU A 56 3.34 6.38 -3.04
C LEU A 56 4.73 5.86 -3.41
N VAL A 57 4.87 5.32 -4.61
CA VAL A 57 6.07 4.62 -5.04
C VAL A 57 7.03 5.61 -5.69
N VAL A 58 8.28 5.55 -5.27
CA VAL A 58 9.39 6.20 -5.96
C VAL A 58 10.20 5.12 -6.62
N GLU A 59 10.32 5.22 -7.93
CA GLU A 59 10.99 4.24 -8.75
C GLU A 59 11.94 4.89 -9.75
N ASN A 60 13.14 4.34 -9.86
CA ASN A 60 14.06 4.56 -10.98
C ASN A 60 14.86 3.28 -11.22
N GLU A 61 15.79 3.32 -12.18
CA GLU A 61 16.62 2.16 -12.58
C GLU A 61 17.38 1.51 -11.41
N ALA A 62 17.65 2.24 -10.32
CA ALA A 62 18.47 1.77 -9.20
C ALA A 62 17.68 1.51 -7.91
N VAL A 63 16.51 2.12 -7.71
CA VAL A 63 15.76 2.02 -6.45
C VAL A 63 14.25 1.91 -6.67
N VAL A 64 13.61 1.13 -5.82
CA VAL A 64 12.16 1.17 -5.58
C VAL A 64 11.95 1.35 -4.08
N PHE A 65 11.05 2.24 -3.69
CA PHE A 65 10.63 2.38 -2.29
C PHE A 65 9.28 3.10 -2.16
N CYS A 66 8.64 2.98 -1.01
CA CYS A 66 7.47 3.78 -0.66
C CYS A 66 7.87 5.08 0.04
N ASP A 67 7.46 6.23 -0.50
CA ASP A 67 7.62 7.55 0.13
C ASP A 67 6.40 7.85 1.03
N TRP A 68 6.39 7.24 2.22
CA TRP A 68 5.31 7.40 3.20
C TRP A 68 5.06 8.85 3.62
N PRO A 69 6.09 9.69 3.89
CA PRO A 69 5.87 11.10 4.21
C PRO A 69 5.20 11.88 3.08
N ARG A 70 5.64 11.70 1.82
CA ARG A 70 5.01 12.33 0.66
C ARG A 70 3.56 11.89 0.52
N PHE A 71 3.31 10.59 0.67
CA PHE A 71 1.97 10.04 0.57
C PHE A 71 1.05 10.60 1.66
N GLU A 72 1.50 10.64 2.91
CA GLU A 72 0.73 11.18 4.05
C GLU A 72 0.26 12.61 3.82
N ALA A 73 1.16 13.45 3.30
CA ALA A 73 0.91 14.88 3.11
C ALA A 73 -0.09 15.18 1.97
N GLN A 74 -0.27 14.26 1.03
CA GLN A 74 -0.91 14.56 -0.25
C GLN A 74 -2.13 13.69 -0.59
N TYR A 75 -2.18 12.44 -0.11
CA TYR A 75 -3.11 11.46 -0.69
C TYR A 75 -4.59 11.88 -0.57
N ARG A 76 -4.98 12.56 0.51
CA ARG A 76 -6.37 13.06 0.67
C ARG A 76 -6.72 14.25 -0.22
N CYS A 77 -5.72 14.96 -0.73
CA CYS A 77 -5.91 16.10 -1.61
C CYS A 77 -5.83 15.70 -3.09
N VAL A 78 -5.08 14.63 -3.39
CA VAL A 78 -4.77 14.19 -4.75
C VAL A 78 -5.65 13.04 -5.20
N LEU A 79 -5.95 12.09 -4.32
CA LEU A 79 -6.68 10.88 -4.68
C LEU A 79 -8.18 11.06 -4.46
N VAL A 80 -8.97 10.54 -5.41
CA VAL A 80 -10.40 10.32 -5.21
C VAL A 80 -10.57 8.91 -4.66
N LEU A 81 -10.92 8.82 -3.37
CA LEU A 81 -11.05 7.57 -2.63
C LEU A 81 -12.47 7.40 -2.13
N ASP A 82 -12.95 6.15 -2.15
CA ASP A 82 -14.12 5.80 -1.35
C ASP A 82 -13.78 5.76 0.15
N GLU A 83 -14.81 5.73 1.01
CA GLU A 83 -14.62 5.75 2.47
C GLU A 83 -13.79 4.55 2.98
N GLY A 84 -13.93 3.39 2.34
CA GLY A 84 -13.20 2.18 2.69
C GLY A 84 -11.74 2.23 2.25
N GLU A 85 -11.45 2.80 1.08
CA GLU A 85 -10.10 3.05 0.58
C GLU A 85 -9.37 4.07 1.47
N ASP A 86 -9.99 5.21 1.81
CA ASP A 86 -9.39 6.18 2.72
C ASP A 86 -9.16 5.59 4.11
N ALA A 87 -10.10 4.81 4.63
CA ALA A 87 -9.93 4.13 5.92
C ALA A 87 -8.78 3.13 5.89
N PHE A 88 -8.70 2.32 4.84
CA PHE A 88 -7.63 1.35 4.64
C PHE A 88 -6.26 2.04 4.57
N LEU A 89 -6.11 3.04 3.71
CA LEU A 89 -4.86 3.79 3.55
C LEU A 89 -4.47 4.53 4.83
N THR A 90 -5.44 5.10 5.56
CA THR A 90 -5.18 5.76 6.85
C THR A 90 -4.57 4.77 7.85
N LEU A 91 -5.11 3.55 7.93
CA LEU A 91 -4.67 2.53 8.88
C LEU A 91 -3.33 1.90 8.49
N VAL A 92 -3.13 1.59 7.20
CA VAL A 92 -1.87 1.08 6.66
C VAL A 92 -0.75 2.10 6.85
N LEU A 93 -1.01 3.38 6.59
CA LEU A 93 -0.03 4.42 6.79
C LEU A 93 0.41 4.52 8.26
N ALA A 94 -0.50 4.30 9.21
CA ALA A 94 -0.16 4.30 10.63
C ALA A 94 0.70 3.12 11.08
N THR A 95 0.77 2.03 10.29
CA THR A 95 1.72 0.95 10.57
C THR A 95 3.14 1.33 10.13
N ALA A 96 3.30 1.97 8.96
CA ALA A 96 4.62 2.41 8.46
C ALA A 96 5.13 3.72 9.10
N PHE A 97 4.21 4.61 9.47
CA PHE A 97 4.53 5.95 9.94
C PHE A 97 3.74 6.24 11.23
N PRO A 98 4.34 6.09 12.42
CA PRO A 98 3.65 6.17 13.70
C PRO A 98 2.87 7.47 13.88
N ARG A 99 1.54 7.34 14.04
CA ARG A 99 0.62 8.47 14.21
C ARG A 99 -0.64 8.03 14.95
N LEU A 100 -1.40 9.00 15.46
CA LEU A 100 -2.75 8.75 15.96
C LEU A 100 -3.72 8.55 14.80
N VAL A 101 -4.49 7.47 14.83
CA VAL A 101 -5.58 7.19 13.89
C VAL A 101 -6.87 6.90 14.66
N PRO A 102 -8.00 7.50 14.25
CA PRO A 102 -9.30 7.14 14.82
C PRO A 102 -9.67 5.68 14.52
N LEU A 103 -9.84 4.87 15.57
CA LEU A 103 -10.21 3.46 15.42
C LEU A 103 -11.58 3.25 14.76
N TRP A 104 -12.51 4.22 14.85
CA TRP A 104 -13.84 4.11 14.21
C TRP A 104 -13.77 3.98 12.68
N LYS A 105 -12.63 4.29 12.03
CA LYS A 105 -12.40 4.00 10.61
C LYS A 105 -12.59 2.53 10.24
N VAL A 106 -12.51 1.60 11.20
CA VAL A 106 -12.77 0.17 10.95
C VAL A 106 -14.21 -0.12 10.52
N GLU A 107 -15.17 0.77 10.82
CA GLU A 107 -16.59 0.58 10.50
C GLU A 107 -16.86 0.58 8.99
N VAL A 108 -16.05 1.29 8.21
CA VAL A 108 -16.24 1.49 6.76
C VAL A 108 -15.29 0.65 5.89
N LEU A 109 -14.39 -0.14 6.49
CA LEU A 109 -13.42 -0.96 5.74
C LEU A 109 -14.08 -2.05 4.88
N GLY A 110 -15.20 -2.60 5.36
CA GLY A 110 -15.73 -3.87 4.89
C GLY A 110 -14.86 -5.06 5.31
N ASP A 111 -15.42 -6.27 5.20
CA ASP A 111 -14.81 -7.48 5.76
C ASP A 111 -13.43 -7.80 5.17
N ARG A 112 -13.28 -7.61 3.85
CA ARG A 112 -12.03 -7.91 3.15
C ARG A 112 -10.87 -7.07 3.68
N ARG A 113 -11.01 -5.73 3.68
CA ARG A 113 -9.94 -4.83 4.12
C ARG A 113 -9.72 -4.89 5.63
N LEU A 114 -10.75 -5.17 6.41
CA LEU A 114 -10.62 -5.40 7.85
C LEU A 114 -9.66 -6.56 8.16
N VAL A 115 -9.82 -7.71 7.50
CA VAL A 115 -8.94 -8.87 7.70
C VAL A 115 -7.48 -8.52 7.36
N ILE A 116 -7.26 -7.77 6.27
CA ILE A 116 -5.91 -7.34 5.85
C ILE A 116 -5.28 -6.42 6.90
N VAL A 117 -6.03 -5.43 7.40
CA VAL A 117 -5.56 -4.52 8.45
C VAL A 117 -5.24 -5.29 9.73
N LEU A 118 -6.08 -6.23 10.16
CA LEU A 118 -5.82 -7.04 11.35
C LEU A 118 -4.54 -7.88 11.22
N ARG A 119 -4.27 -8.44 10.04
CA ARG A 119 -3.00 -9.12 9.75
C ARG A 119 -1.82 -8.15 9.79
N ALA A 120 -1.96 -6.94 9.25
CA ALA A 120 -0.93 -5.91 9.33
C ALA A 120 -0.61 -5.52 10.79
N LEU A 121 -1.63 -5.35 11.63
CA LEU A 121 -1.46 -5.04 13.05
C LEU A 121 -0.77 -6.18 13.82
N ALA A 122 -1.08 -7.43 13.50
CA ALA A 122 -0.37 -8.55 14.11
C ALA A 122 1.07 -8.67 13.64
N ARG A 123 1.34 -8.43 12.35
CA ARG A 123 2.71 -8.33 11.83
C ARG A 123 3.48 -7.22 12.55
N LEU A 124 2.85 -6.07 12.78
CA LEU A 124 3.42 -4.96 13.57
C LEU A 124 3.74 -5.39 15.00
N ALA A 125 2.93 -6.27 15.60
CA ALA A 125 3.19 -6.86 16.92
C ALA A 125 4.21 -8.02 16.91
N GLY A 126 4.87 -8.30 15.79
CA GLY A 126 5.82 -9.41 15.68
C GLY A 126 5.20 -10.79 15.51
N SER A 127 3.91 -10.84 15.15
CA SER A 127 3.17 -12.09 14.92
C SER A 127 2.87 -12.30 13.44
N ASP A 128 3.37 -13.40 12.89
CA ASP A 128 3.15 -13.75 11.48
C ASP A 128 1.79 -14.43 11.22
N SER A 129 1.03 -14.74 12.27
CA SER A 129 -0.26 -15.43 12.17
C SER A 129 -1.34 -14.79 13.04
N VAL A 130 -2.55 -14.67 12.48
CA VAL A 130 -3.78 -14.27 13.18
C VAL A 130 -4.89 -15.20 12.75
N ALA A 131 -5.57 -15.82 13.71
CA ALA A 131 -6.86 -16.42 13.47
C ALA A 131 -7.92 -15.31 13.47
N VAL A 132 -8.42 -14.91 12.30
CA VAL A 132 -9.55 -13.98 12.19
C VAL A 132 -10.83 -14.80 12.02
N GLY A 133 -11.72 -14.75 13.01
CA GLY A 133 -13.01 -15.42 12.96
C GLY A 133 -14.00 -14.68 12.04
N CYS A 134 -14.96 -15.42 11.48
CA CYS A 134 -16.07 -14.81 10.74
C CYS A 134 -17.12 -14.27 11.70
N ARG A 135 -17.73 -13.13 11.34
CA ARG A 135 -18.92 -12.61 12.03
C ARG A 135 -20.11 -13.50 11.64
N SER A 136 -20.83 -14.05 12.63
CA SER A 136 -22.06 -14.83 12.42
C SER A 136 -23.28 -13.93 12.30
#